data_AF-J9F899-F1
#
_entry.id   AF-J9F899-F1
#
_cell.length_a   1.000
_cell.length_b   1.000
_cell.length_c   1.000
_cell.angle_alpha   90.00
_cell.angle_beta   90.00
_cell.angle_gamma   90.00
#
_symmetry.space_group_name_H-M   'P 1'
#
loop_
_entity.id
_entity.type
_entity.pdbx_description
1 polymer ?
#
loop_
_entity_poly.entity_id
_entity_poly.type
_entity_poly.pdbx_seq_one_letter_code
_entity_poly.pdbx_strand_id
1 'polypeptide(L)'
;MKQRTLFIILLLYSFYSCHHKLIPENTFEDKILLIKNNPKLYLSQIDTTKQNYINNSKEATSFLLYSLTLNYINNDYYPQKEQLLKSIHFFKKENLIQQQLEAQYILAKIYRNEKNLTNEVYTIEEAINTASRI
;
A
#
# COMPACT_ATOMS: atom_id res chain seq x y z
N MET A 1 -53.53 2.86 3.27
CA MET A 1 -52.45 3.85 3.39
C MET A 1 -51.26 3.41 4.25
N LYS A 2 -51.46 2.75 5.41
CA LYS A 2 -50.35 2.33 6.32
C LYS A 2 -49.30 1.36 5.74
N GLN A 3 -49.67 0.47 4.81
CA GLN A 3 -48.76 -0.57 4.29
C GLN A 3 -47.78 -0.04 3.22
N ARG A 4 -48.15 1.01 2.48
CA ARG A 4 -47.29 1.67 1.49
C ARG A 4 -46.19 2.50 2.16
N THR A 5 -46.51 3.14 3.29
CA THR A 5 -45.55 3.92 4.07
C THR A 5 -44.46 3.03 4.67
N LEU A 6 -44.80 1.83 5.12
CA LEU A 6 -43.85 0.88 5.70
C LEU A 6 -42.84 0.35 4.66
N PHE A 7 -43.30 0.12 3.43
CA PHE A 7 -42.44 -0.26 2.30
C PHE A 7 -41.43 0.84 1.92
N ILE A 8 -41.86 2.11 1.95
CA ILE A 8 -40.99 3.26 1.66
C ILE A 8 -39.91 3.41 2.75
N ILE A 9 -40.27 3.21 4.02
CA ILE A 9 -39.31 3.24 5.13
C ILE A 9 -38.28 2.10 5.00
N LEU A 10 -38.72 0.89 4.62
CA LEU A 10 -37.83 -0.26 4.39
C LEU A 10 -36.86 -0.04 3.21
N LEU A 11 -37.33 0.59 2.13
CA LEU A 11 -36.48 1.01 1.01
C LEU A 11 -35.47 2.08 1.42
N LEU A 12 -35.87 3.07 2.25
CA LEU A 12 -34.95 4.08 2.77
C LEU A 12 -33.85 3.47 3.66
N TYR A 13 -34.16 2.45 4.47
CA TYR A 13 -33.14 1.72 5.24
C TYR A 13 -32.12 0.99 4.36
N SER A 14 -32.53 0.50 3.18
CA SER A 14 -31.61 -0.14 2.22
C SER A 14 -30.64 0.86 1.57
N PHE A 15 -31.04 2.14 1.43
CA PHE A 15 -30.13 3.20 0.96
C PHE A 15 -29.15 3.67 2.05
N TYR A 16 -29.52 3.62 3.33
CA TYR A 16 -28.61 3.97 4.43
C TYR A 16 -27.56 2.89 4.72
N SER A 17 -27.87 1.61 4.48
CA SER A 17 -26.87 0.53 4.62
C SER A 17 -25.81 0.54 3.50
N CYS A 18 -26.03 1.33 2.45
CA CYS A 18 -25.07 1.55 1.36
C CYS A 18 -24.40 2.93 1.44
N HIS A 19 -24.16 3.44 2.66
CA HIS A 19 -22.93 4.19 2.85
C HIS A 19 -21.77 3.21 2.82
N HIS A 20 -21.34 2.81 1.62
CA HIS A 20 -19.92 2.57 1.42
C HIS A 20 -19.24 3.80 2.01
N LYS A 21 -18.46 3.61 3.08
CA LYS A 21 -17.44 4.58 3.47
C LYS A 21 -16.62 4.80 2.21
N LEU A 22 -16.97 5.84 1.45
CA LEU A 22 -16.04 6.53 0.59
C LEU A 22 -15.00 7.02 1.58
N ILE A 23 -13.99 6.20 1.77
CA ILE A 23 -12.82 6.51 2.58
C ILE A 23 -12.34 7.84 1.98
N PRO A 24 -12.41 8.96 2.72
CA PRO A 24 -11.82 10.22 2.25
C PRO A 24 -10.38 9.91 1.85
N GLU A 25 -9.82 10.57 0.84
CA GLU A 25 -8.51 10.25 0.26
C GLU A 25 -7.46 9.99 1.37
N ASN A 26 -7.33 8.73 1.78
CA ASN A 26 -6.68 8.39 3.04
C ASN A 26 -5.19 8.60 2.83
N THR A 27 -4.52 9.17 3.83
CA THR A 27 -3.09 9.43 3.80
C THR A 27 -2.32 8.13 3.55
N PHE A 28 -1.05 8.22 3.18
CA PHE A 28 -0.24 7.02 2.98
C PHE A 28 -0.20 6.18 4.27
N GLU A 29 -0.09 6.85 5.40
CA GLU A 29 -0.05 6.32 6.76
C GLU A 29 -1.35 5.58 7.11
N ASP A 30 -2.51 6.14 6.77
CA ASP A 30 -3.81 5.48 6.98
C ASP A 30 -3.91 4.17 6.18
N LYS A 31 -3.38 4.16 4.95
CA LYS A 31 -3.34 2.97 4.10
C LYS A 31 -2.39 1.92 4.68
N ILE A 32 -1.23 2.33 5.18
CA ILE A 32 -0.29 1.45 5.89
C ILE A 32 -0.94 0.84 7.14
N LEU A 33 -1.64 1.64 7.94
CA LEU A 33 -2.36 1.17 9.12
C LEU A 33 -3.43 0.14 8.73
N LEU A 34 -4.17 0.39 7.65
CA LEU A 34 -5.16 -0.56 7.13
C LEU A 34 -4.50 -1.86 6.64
N ILE A 35 -3.38 -1.78 5.92
CA ILE A 35 -2.64 -2.97 5.45
C ILE A 35 -2.13 -3.80 6.63
N LYS A 36 -1.55 -3.14 7.66
CA LYS A 36 -1.02 -3.80 8.86
C LYS A 36 -2.11 -4.54 9.63
N ASN A 37 -3.31 -3.96 9.72
CA ASN A 37 -4.41 -4.53 10.50
C ASN A 37 -5.31 -5.50 9.71
N ASN A 38 -5.54 -5.24 8.42
CA ASN A 38 -6.43 -6.04 7.58
C ASN A 38 -6.03 -5.95 6.10
N PRO A 39 -4.95 -6.65 5.69
CA PRO A 39 -4.42 -6.55 4.33
C PRO A 39 -5.39 -7.11 3.28
N LYS A 40 -6.21 -8.10 3.62
CA LYS A 40 -7.23 -8.64 2.71
C LYS A 40 -8.32 -7.62 2.39
N LEU A 41 -8.72 -6.80 3.38
CA LEU A 41 -9.66 -5.71 3.15
C LEU A 41 -9.05 -4.67 2.20
N TYR A 42 -7.81 -4.25 2.44
CA TYR A 42 -7.14 -3.33 1.52
C TYR A 42 -7.03 -3.90 0.10
N LEU A 43 -6.65 -5.18 -0.03
CA LEU A 43 -6.56 -5.86 -1.33
C LEU A 43 -7.89 -5.86 -2.08
N SER A 44 -9.01 -6.00 -1.37
CA SER A 44 -10.35 -5.97 -1.99
C SER A 44 -10.76 -4.60 -2.53
N GLN A 45 -10.04 -3.53 -2.16
CA GLN A 45 -10.37 -2.14 -2.51
C GLN A 45 -9.51 -1.57 -3.64
N ILE A 46 -8.44 -2.26 -4.05
CA ILE A 46 -7.48 -1.75 -5.03
C ILE A 46 -7.62 -2.41 -6.40
N ASP A 47 -7.34 -1.64 -7.45
CA ASP A 47 -7.24 -2.17 -8.82
C ASP A 47 -5.90 -2.91 -9.00
N THR A 48 -5.96 -4.24 -9.10
CA THR A 48 -4.77 -5.09 -9.22
C THR A 48 -4.24 -5.19 -10.65
N THR A 49 -4.91 -4.59 -11.64
CA THR A 49 -4.53 -4.71 -13.06
C THR A 49 -3.43 -3.75 -13.49
N LYS A 50 -3.17 -2.69 -12.71
CA LYS A 50 -2.28 -1.58 -13.08
C LYS A 50 -0.88 -1.63 -12.45
N GLN A 51 -0.49 -2.78 -11.89
CA GLN A 51 0.66 -2.87 -10.97
C GLN A 51 2.04 -3.00 -11.66
N ASN A 52 2.12 -2.90 -12.99
CA ASN A 52 3.35 -3.21 -13.75
C ASN A 52 4.04 -1.99 -14.36
N TYR A 53 3.49 -0.78 -14.23
CA TYR A 53 4.03 0.39 -14.89
C TYR A 53 4.14 1.58 -13.94
N ILE A 54 5.36 2.10 -13.81
CA ILE A 54 5.72 3.16 -12.86
C ILE A 54 6.41 4.29 -13.61
N ASN A 55 5.73 5.40 -13.80
CA ASN A 55 6.22 6.61 -14.47
C ASN A 55 6.18 7.86 -13.60
N ASN A 56 5.56 7.76 -12.42
CA ASN A 56 5.44 8.86 -11.47
C ASN A 56 5.35 8.30 -10.04
N SER A 57 5.43 9.18 -9.04
CA SER A 57 5.33 8.81 -7.63
C SER A 57 3.98 8.21 -7.23
N LYS A 58 2.89 8.57 -7.90
CA LYS A 58 1.55 8.01 -7.64
C LYS A 58 1.49 6.52 -8.02
N GLU A 59 2.00 6.18 -9.19
CA GLU A 59 2.12 4.79 -9.65
C GLU A 59 3.11 4.00 -8.79
N ALA A 60 4.26 4.61 -8.43
CA ALA A 60 5.21 4.02 -7.50
C ALA A 60 4.57 3.71 -6.13
N THR A 61 3.78 4.65 -5.60
CA THR A 61 3.06 4.48 -4.32
C THR A 61 2.02 3.36 -4.43
N SER A 62 1.31 3.28 -5.55
CA SER A 62 0.31 2.23 -5.78
C SER A 62 0.96 0.84 -5.84
N PHE A 63 2.08 0.73 -6.57
CA PHE A 63 2.89 -0.49 -6.61
C PHE A 63 3.42 -0.89 -5.23
N LEU A 64 3.94 0.07 -4.45
CA LEU A 64 4.44 -0.17 -3.11
C LEU A 64 3.33 -0.69 -2.19
N LEU A 65 2.16 -0.05 -2.17
CA LEU A 65 1.04 -0.46 -1.33
C LEU A 65 0.51 -1.84 -1.70
N TYR A 66 0.41 -2.15 -3.00
CA TYR A 66 0.08 -3.50 -3.46
C TYR A 66 1.11 -4.53 -3.00
N SER A 67 2.39 -4.22 -3.16
CA SER A 67 3.50 -5.09 -2.76
C SER A 67 3.52 -5.37 -1.26
N LEU A 68 3.34 -4.33 -0.44
CA LEU A 68 3.21 -4.46 1.02
C LEU A 68 2.01 -5.34 1.36
N THR A 69 0.86 -5.09 0.75
CA THR A 69 -0.36 -5.86 1.01
C THR A 69 -0.16 -7.36 0.78
N LEU A 70 0.43 -7.72 -0.36
CA LEU A 70 0.73 -9.12 -0.65
C LEU A 70 1.81 -9.68 0.27
N ASN A 71 2.81 -8.89 0.66
CA ASN A 71 3.82 -9.32 1.62
C ASN A 71 3.24 -9.56 3.03
N TYR A 72 2.25 -8.79 3.47
CA TYR A 72 1.52 -9.01 4.73
C TYR A 72 0.60 -10.23 4.68
N ILE A 73 0.07 -10.57 3.49
CA ILE A 73 -0.76 -11.78 3.31
C ILE A 73 0.12 -13.03 3.23
N ASN A 74 1.25 -12.94 2.54
CA ASN A 74 2.20 -14.02 2.33
C ASN A 74 3.62 -13.48 2.54
N ASN A 75 4.27 -13.88 3.63
CA ASN A 75 5.61 -13.42 3.98
C ASN A 75 6.66 -13.75 2.92
N ASP A 76 6.43 -14.78 2.10
CA ASP A 76 7.29 -15.24 1.01
C ASP A 76 6.97 -14.56 -0.33
N TYR A 77 6.08 -13.58 -0.34
CA TYR A 77 5.85 -12.74 -1.52
C TYR A 77 6.93 -11.68 -1.66
N TYR A 78 7.59 -11.66 -2.82
CA TYR A 78 8.59 -10.66 -3.19
C TYR A 78 8.16 -9.97 -4.48
N PRO A 79 8.00 -8.62 -4.49
CA PRO A 79 7.65 -7.91 -5.71
C PRO A 79 8.85 -7.83 -6.68
N GLN A 80 8.59 -7.42 -7.92
CA GLN A 80 9.65 -7.22 -8.91
C GLN A 80 10.66 -6.18 -8.43
N LYS A 81 11.90 -6.60 -8.17
CA LYS A 81 12.98 -5.75 -7.62
C LYS A 81 13.22 -4.50 -8.46
N GLU A 82 13.18 -4.60 -9.79
CA GLU A 82 13.39 -3.46 -10.69
C GLU A 82 12.31 -2.37 -10.51
N GLN A 83 11.03 -2.75 -10.43
CA GLN A 83 9.93 -1.82 -10.18
C GLN A 83 10.03 -1.19 -8.79
N LEU A 84 10.48 -1.96 -7.79
CA LEU A 84 10.72 -1.44 -6.44
C LEU A 84 11.86 -0.42 -6.40
N LEU A 85 12.97 -0.69 -7.09
CA LEU A 85 14.09 0.26 -7.22
C LEU A 85 13.65 1.53 -7.97
N LYS A 86 12.85 1.38 -9.03
CA LYS A 86 12.23 2.52 -9.74
C LYS A 86 11.31 3.33 -8.82
N SER A 87 10.56 2.67 -7.95
CA SER A 87 9.71 3.34 -6.95
C SER A 87 10.54 4.17 -5.97
N ILE A 88 11.62 3.58 -5.42
CA ILE A 88 12.55 4.25 -4.51
C ILE A 88 13.16 5.50 -5.18
N HIS A 89 13.47 5.44 -6.48
CA HIS A 89 13.95 6.61 -7.21
C HIS A 89 12.95 7.78 -7.18
N PHE A 90 11.66 7.53 -7.46
CA PHE A 90 10.62 8.56 -7.36
C PHE A 90 10.47 9.08 -5.93
N PHE A 91 10.47 8.20 -4.93
CA PHE A 91 10.32 8.61 -3.53
C PHE A 91 11.48 9.49 -3.05
N LYS A 92 12.72 9.14 -3.43
CA LYS A 92 13.90 9.98 -3.16
C LYS A 92 13.79 11.34 -3.84
N LYS A 93 13.40 11.37 -5.12
CA LYS A 93 13.28 12.61 -5.92
C LYS A 93 12.22 13.57 -5.36
N GLU A 94 11.11 13.04 -4.86
CA GLU A 94 9.98 13.84 -4.37
C GLU A 94 9.97 13.99 -2.84
N ASN A 95 11.03 13.53 -2.16
CA ASN A 95 11.16 13.58 -0.70
C ASN A 95 10.00 12.89 0.05
N LEU A 96 9.51 11.77 -0.50
CA LEU A 96 8.44 10.94 0.07
C LEU A 96 9.03 9.93 1.06
N ILE A 97 9.42 10.43 2.22
CA ILE A 97 10.27 9.70 3.17
C ILE A 97 9.60 8.40 3.68
N GLN A 98 8.31 8.44 4.03
CA GLN A 98 7.59 7.26 4.55
C GLN A 98 7.48 6.15 3.51
N GLN A 99 7.17 6.50 2.26
CA GLN A 99 7.14 5.59 1.13
C GLN A 99 8.52 4.99 0.87
N GLN A 100 9.57 5.81 0.96
CA GLN A 100 10.95 5.35 0.79
C GLN A 100 11.32 4.30 1.86
N LEU A 101 10.99 4.55 3.14
CA LEU A 101 11.29 3.64 4.24
C LEU A 101 10.57 2.29 4.08
N GLU A 102 9.27 2.29 3.78
CA GLU A 102 8.50 1.06 3.56
C GLU A 102 9.01 0.29 2.32
N ALA A 103 9.48 1.00 1.28
CA ALA A 103 10.10 0.37 0.10
C ALA A 103 11.48 -0.23 0.41
N GLN A 104 12.31 0.45 1.21
CA GLN A 104 13.61 -0.05 1.65
C GLN A 104 13.46 -1.30 2.54
N TYR A 105 12.43 -1.36 3.39
CA TYR A 105 12.10 -2.56 4.15
C TYR A 105 11.85 -3.78 3.25
N ILE A 106 11.00 -3.64 2.21
CA ILE A 106 10.78 -4.71 1.24
C ILE A 106 12.07 -5.06 0.50
N LEU A 107 12.85 -4.06 0.07
CA LEU A 107 14.08 -4.29 -0.68
C LEU A 107 15.12 -5.09 0.13
N ALA A 108 15.26 -4.79 1.42
CA ALA A 108 16.11 -5.56 2.32
C ALA A 108 15.64 -7.02 2.42
N LYS A 109 14.33 -7.29 2.52
CA LYS A 109 13.78 -8.65 2.48
C LYS A 109 14.10 -9.36 1.17
N ILE A 110 14.03 -8.68 0.02
CA ILE A 110 14.41 -9.26 -1.28
C ILE A 110 15.88 -9.66 -1.27
N TYR A 111 16.79 -8.77 -0.85
CA TYR A 111 18.22 -9.10 -0.81
C TYR A 111 18.55 -10.23 0.16
N ARG A 112 17.86 -10.30 1.31
CA ARG A 112 17.96 -11.44 2.22
C ARG A 112 17.59 -12.75 1.53
N ASN A 113 16.47 -12.78 0.82
CA ASN A 113 16.01 -13.95 0.07
C ASN A 113 17.00 -14.36 -1.03
N GLU A 114 17.63 -13.38 -1.67
CA GLU A 114 18.70 -13.57 -2.66
C GLU A 114 20.05 -13.98 -2.04
N LYS A 115 20.15 -14.08 -0.70
CA LYS A 115 21.39 -14.29 0.06
C LYS A 115 22.47 -13.23 -0.23
N ASN A 116 22.02 -12.02 -0.57
CA ASN A 116 22.86 -10.88 -0.92
C ASN A 116 23.05 -9.98 0.31
N LEU A 117 23.85 -10.45 1.27
CA LEU A 117 24.07 -9.77 2.56
C LEU A 117 24.60 -8.34 2.38
N THR A 118 25.51 -8.11 1.42
CA THR A 118 26.08 -6.80 1.17
C THR A 118 25.01 -5.76 0.84
N ASN A 119 24.08 -6.09 -0.07
CA ASN A 119 23.03 -5.15 -0.44
C ASN A 119 21.89 -5.09 0.58
N GLU A 120 21.63 -6.17 1.34
CA GLU A 120 20.73 -6.13 2.48
C GLU A 120 21.21 -5.10 3.52
N VAL A 121 22.47 -5.20 3.97
CA VAL A 121 23.06 -4.28 4.95
C VAL A 121 23.07 -2.85 4.43
N TYR A 122 23.54 -2.63 3.20
CA TYR A 122 23.54 -1.30 2.57
C TYR A 122 22.13 -0.69 2.54
N THR A 123 21.11 -1.48 2.21
CA THR A 123 19.72 -1.00 2.16
C THR A 123 19.21 -0.60 3.55
N ILE A 124 19.59 -1.34 4.59
CA ILE A 124 19.23 -1.03 5.98
C ILE A 124 19.93 0.25 6.46
N GLU A 125 21.23 0.43 6.15
CA GLU A 125 21.97 1.65 6.47
C GLU A 125 21.36 2.88 5.77
N GLU A 126 21.02 2.74 4.48
CA GLU A 126 20.30 3.77 3.74
C GLU A 126 18.93 4.09 4.35
N ALA A 127 18.22 3.10 4.90
CA ALA A 127 16.95 3.32 5.58
C ALA A 127 17.14 4.09 6.91
N ILE A 128 18.18 3.78 7.68
CA ILE A 128 18.53 4.54 8.89
C ILE A 128 18.87 5.99 8.55
N ASN A 129 19.68 6.22 7.50
CA ASN A 129 20.00 7.56 7.01
C ASN A 129 18.77 8.32 6.47
N THR A 130 17.78 7.59 5.97
CA THR A 130 16.52 8.17 5.51
C THR A 130 15.64 8.58 6.68
N ALA A 131 15.57 7.73 7.72
CA ALA A 131 14.78 7.98 8.93
C ALA A 131 15.33 9.16 9.75
N SER A 132 16.63 9.43 9.70
CA SER A 132 17.24 10.58 10.39
C SER A 132 16.88 11.95 9.79
N ARG A 133 16.15 11.96 8.66
CA ARG A 133 15.66 13.17 7.98
C ARG A 133 14.21 13.53 8.33
N ILE A 134 13.56 12.74 9.18
CA ILE A 134 12.22 13.00 9.73
C ILE A 134 12.38 13.80 11.02
#